data_AF-A0A8S3FZG1-F1
#
_entry.id   AF-A0A8S3FZG1-F1
#
_cell.length_a   1.000
_cell.length_b   1.000
_cell.length_c   1.000
_cell.angle_alpha   90.00
_cell.angle_beta   90.00
_cell.angle_gamma   90.00
#
_symmetry.space_group_name_H-M   'P 1'
#
loop_
_entity.id
_entity.type
_entity.pdbx_description
1 polymer ?
#
loop_
_entity_poly.entity_id
_entity_poly.type
_entity_poly.pdbx_seq_one_letter_code
_entity_poly.pdbx_strand_id
1 'polypeptide(L)'
;RAFIKKQLSSVLHISLTTDVWKSPNNEFFICLTCHFLTSSYVNESFILSFRRFDDKHTGQKFRSFIDNELRKMNLKLKVSSITTDGGSDIKSATLGTTFGMRLSCAAHNLNLVVKNALWLFNKTKSKK
;
A
#
# COMPACT_ATOMS: atom_id res chain seq x y z
N ARG A 1 -9.82 -17.78 2.44
CA ARG A 1 -8.39 -17.72 2.01
C ARG A 1 -7.98 -18.83 1.03
N ALA A 2 -8.48 -20.08 1.16
CA ALA A 2 -8.13 -21.17 0.22
C ALA A 2 -8.46 -20.85 -1.26
N PHE A 3 -9.63 -20.26 -1.52
CA PHE A 3 -10.00 -19.79 -2.86
C PHE A 3 -8.98 -18.81 -3.46
N ILE A 4 -8.61 -17.76 -2.70
CA ILE A 4 -7.63 -16.76 -3.14
C ILE A 4 -6.27 -17.42 -3.44
N LYS A 5 -5.82 -18.35 -2.58
CA LYS A 5 -4.57 -19.11 -2.83
C LYS A 5 -4.63 -19.89 -4.14
N LYS A 6 -5.77 -20.52 -4.44
CA LYS A 6 -5.98 -21.25 -5.70
C LYS A 6 -5.98 -20.31 -6.91
N GLN A 7 -6.61 -19.14 -6.82
CA GLN A 7 -6.57 -18.16 -7.92
C GLN A 7 -5.14 -17.66 -8.17
N LEU A 8 -4.38 -17.38 -7.10
CA LEU A 8 -3.02 -16.87 -7.20
C LEU A 8 -1.96 -17.94 -7.50
N SER A 9 -2.30 -19.23 -7.55
CA SER A 9 -1.31 -20.28 -7.77
C SER A 9 -0.77 -20.27 -9.20
N SER A 10 -1.63 -20.03 -10.19
CA SER A 10 -1.28 -19.95 -11.62
C SER A 10 -0.73 -18.58 -12.04
N VAL A 11 -0.85 -17.57 -11.19
CA VAL A 11 -0.36 -16.22 -11.46
C VAL A 11 1.15 -16.16 -11.28
N LEU A 12 1.87 -15.60 -12.26
CA LEU A 12 3.32 -15.44 -12.22
C LEU A 12 3.76 -14.18 -11.48
N HIS A 13 3.05 -13.07 -11.72
CA HIS A 13 3.39 -11.75 -11.20
C HIS A 13 2.19 -11.08 -10.55
N ILE A 14 2.42 -10.44 -9.42
CA ILE A 14 1.44 -9.60 -8.72
C ILE A 14 2.02 -8.23 -8.45
N SER A 15 1.15 -7.22 -8.41
CA SER A 15 1.45 -5.94 -7.78
C SER A 15 0.68 -5.82 -6.47
N LEU A 16 1.21 -5.04 -5.55
CA LEU A 16 0.59 -4.81 -4.25
C LEU A 16 0.16 -3.35 -4.14
N THR A 17 -0.93 -3.11 -3.43
CA THR A 17 -1.20 -1.81 -2.83
C THR A 17 -1.26 -1.96 -1.32
N THR A 18 -0.78 -0.94 -0.61
CA THR A 18 -0.94 -0.87 0.83
C THR A 18 -1.38 0.53 1.22
N ASP A 19 -2.47 0.58 1.97
CA ASP A 19 -2.98 1.81 2.56
C ASP A 19 -2.92 1.70 4.09
N VAL A 20 -2.52 2.79 4.72
CA VAL A 20 -2.43 2.92 6.17
C VAL A 20 -3.15 4.19 6.56
N TRP A 21 -4.22 4.07 7.34
CA TRP A 21 -4.98 5.22 7.77
C TRP A 21 -5.30 5.15 9.25
N LYS A 22 -5.65 6.31 9.80
CA LYS A 22 -6.13 6.48 11.16
C LYS A 22 -7.63 6.73 11.12
N SER A 23 -8.40 5.95 11.87
CA SER A 23 -9.84 6.13 11.99
C SER A 23 -10.18 7.36 12.85
N PRO A 24 -11.43 7.85 12.78
CA PRO A 24 -11.92 8.90 13.70
C PRO A 24 -11.78 8.53 15.18
N ASN A 25 -11.81 7.23 15.50
CA ASN A 25 -11.64 6.71 16.86
C ASN A 25 -10.17 6.59 17.28
N ASN A 26 -9.25 7.22 16.53
CA ASN A 26 -7.82 7.25 16.81
C ASN A 26 -7.15 5.85 16.71
N GLU A 27 -7.77 4.92 15.99
CA GLU A 27 -7.23 3.59 15.74
C GLU A 27 -6.57 3.53 14.36
N PHE A 28 -5.49 2.78 14.22
CA PHE A 28 -4.81 2.66 12.94
C PHE A 28 -5.15 1.34 12.25
N PHE A 29 -5.25 1.41 10.93
CA PHE A 29 -5.55 0.25 10.09
C PHE A 29 -4.55 0.17 8.97
N ILE A 30 -4.28 -1.06 8.54
CA ILE A 30 -3.51 -1.37 7.34
C ILE A 30 -4.29 -2.36 6.49
N CYS A 31 -4.37 -2.06 5.19
CA CYS A 31 -4.93 -2.95 4.20
C CYS A 31 -3.86 -3.30 3.17
N LEU A 32 -3.62 -4.59 2.96
CA LEU A 32 -2.74 -5.12 1.93
C LEU A 32 -3.60 -5.80 0.86
N THR A 33 -3.55 -5.28 -0.35
CA THR A 33 -4.29 -5.79 -1.51
C THR A 33 -3.30 -6.25 -2.57
N CYS A 34 -3.55 -7.40 -3.19
CA CYS A 34 -2.83 -7.81 -4.38
C CYS A 34 -3.67 -7.57 -5.63
N HIS A 35 -3.01 -7.23 -6.71
CA HIS A 35 -3.58 -7.06 -8.04
C HIS A 35 -2.81 -7.96 -9.01
N PHE A 36 -3.52 -8.55 -9.96
CA PHE A 36 -2.94 -9.44 -10.95
C PHE A 36 -3.83 -9.52 -12.19
N LEU A 37 -3.24 -9.96 -13.29
CA LEU A 37 -3.97 -10.26 -14.52
C LEU A 37 -4.29 -11.76 -14.57
N THR A 38 -5.53 -12.08 -14.91
CA THR A 38 -5.94 -13.45 -15.24
C THR A 38 -5.33 -13.87 -16.59
N SER A 39 -5.48 -15.15 -16.94
CA SER A 39 -5.10 -15.65 -18.27
C SER A 39 -5.87 -15.00 -19.42
N SER A 40 -7.02 -14.37 -19.14
CA SER A 40 -7.83 -13.60 -20.10
C SER A 40 -7.52 -12.09 -20.06
N TYR A 41 -6.42 -11.68 -19.45
CA TYR A 41 -6.00 -10.27 -19.32
C TYR A 41 -7.00 -9.39 -18.56
N VAL A 42 -7.82 -9.99 -17.70
CA VAL A 42 -8.72 -9.24 -16.81
C VAL A 42 -7.95 -8.91 -15.53
N ASN A 43 -7.98 -7.64 -15.12
CA ASN A 43 -7.38 -7.22 -13.86
C ASN A 43 -8.30 -7.61 -12.69
N GLU A 44 -7.77 -8.43 -11.80
CA GLU A 44 -8.44 -8.83 -10.56
C GLU A 44 -7.68 -8.34 -9.34
N SER A 45 -8.39 -8.22 -8.21
CA SER A 45 -7.83 -7.69 -6.98
C SER A 45 -8.41 -8.39 -5.77
N PHE A 46 -7.55 -8.77 -4.82
CA PHE A 46 -7.96 -9.39 -3.57
C PHE A 46 -7.28 -8.73 -2.37
N ILE A 47 -8.06 -8.49 -1.32
CA ILE A 47 -7.54 -8.13 -0.01
C ILE A 47 -6.84 -9.36 0.57
N LEU A 48 -5.53 -9.30 0.71
CA LEU A 48 -4.74 -10.34 1.36
C LEU A 48 -4.89 -10.27 2.88
N SER A 49 -4.88 -9.05 3.41
CA SER A 49 -5.03 -8.80 4.84
C SER A 49 -5.59 -7.41 5.10
N PHE A 50 -6.48 -7.33 6.09
CA PHE A 50 -6.97 -6.09 6.67
C PHE A 50 -6.84 -6.24 8.19
N ARG A 51 -6.16 -5.30 8.85
CA ARG A 51 -5.83 -5.43 10.27
C ARG A 51 -5.77 -4.06 10.96
N ARG A 52 -6.25 -4.02 12.21
CA ARG A 52 -5.98 -2.93 13.16
C ARG A 52 -4.56 -3.02 13.70
N PHE A 53 -3.85 -1.91 13.76
CA PHE A 53 -2.47 -1.80 14.23
C PHE A 53 -2.46 -1.01 15.55
N ASP A 54 -2.26 -1.70 16.67
CA ASP A 54 -2.33 -1.13 18.03
C ASP A 54 -1.06 -0.39 18.48
N ASP A 55 -0.02 -0.45 17.65
CA ASP A 55 1.35 -0.21 18.06
C ASP A 55 1.93 1.08 17.44
N LYS A 56 2.91 1.69 18.13
CA LYS A 56 3.70 2.80 17.57
C LYS A 56 4.21 2.43 16.18
N HIS A 57 3.78 3.18 15.17
CA HIS A 57 4.09 2.93 13.76
C HIS A 57 5.58 3.04 13.54
N THR A 58 6.21 1.93 13.17
CA THR A 58 7.56 1.93 12.65
C THR A 58 7.53 1.21 11.32
N GLY A 59 8.29 1.70 10.35
CA GLY A 59 8.40 1.03 9.04
C GLY A 59 8.85 -0.42 9.15
N GLN A 60 9.63 -0.76 10.17
CA GLN A 60 10.02 -2.14 10.45
C GLN A 60 8.82 -3.05 10.75
N LYS A 61 7.84 -2.60 11.54
CA LYS A 61 6.64 -3.39 11.84
C LYS A 61 5.78 -3.60 10.60
N PHE A 62 5.60 -2.57 9.77
CA PHE A 62 4.87 -2.71 8.51
C PHE A 62 5.58 -3.65 7.54
N ARG A 63 6.92 -3.55 7.44
CA ARG A 63 7.72 -4.46 6.62
C ARG A 63 7.55 -5.92 7.06
N SER A 64 7.68 -6.18 8.36
CA SER A 64 7.50 -7.53 8.91
C SER A 64 6.08 -8.05 8.70
N PHE A 65 5.07 -7.19 8.85
CA PHE A 65 3.68 -7.54 8.57
C PHE A 65 3.47 -7.94 7.11
N ILE A 66 3.90 -7.10 6.15
CA ILE A 66 3.78 -7.38 4.71
C ILE A 66 4.52 -8.68 4.37
N ASP A 67 5.76 -8.84 4.83
CA ASP A 67 6.56 -10.03 4.55
C ASP A 67 5.90 -11.31 5.09
N ASN A 68 5.31 -11.26 6.29
CA ASN A 68 4.63 -12.40 6.88
C ASN A 68 3.36 -12.78 6.10
N GLU A 69 2.54 -11.81 5.71
CA GLU A 69 1.34 -12.09 4.91
C GLU A 69 1.69 -12.66 3.51
N LEU A 70 2.76 -12.15 2.89
CA LEU A 70 3.26 -12.69 1.62
C LEU A 70 3.81 -14.12 1.76
N ARG A 71 4.55 -14.42 2.84
CA ARG A 71 5.05 -15.79 3.12
C ARG A 71 3.90 -16.76 3.37
N LYS A 72 2.89 -16.39 4.17
CA LYS A 72 1.70 -17.24 4.43
C LYS A 72 0.95 -17.64 3.15
N MET A 73 1.05 -16.80 2.12
CA MET A 73 0.37 -16.99 0.82
C MET A 73 1.31 -17.53 -0.27
N ASN A 74 2.60 -17.75 0.00
CA ASN A 74 3.62 -18.11 -0.99
C ASN A 74 3.71 -17.12 -2.18
N LEU A 75 3.56 -15.83 -1.90
CA LEU A 75 3.52 -14.78 -2.91
C LEU A 75 4.81 -13.96 -3.00
N LYS A 76 5.72 -14.08 -2.03
CA LYS A 76 6.90 -13.21 -1.90
C LYS A 76 7.71 -13.09 -3.19
N LEU A 77 7.96 -14.20 -3.88
CA LEU A 77 8.73 -14.23 -5.13
C LEU A 77 7.93 -13.77 -6.36
N LYS A 78 6.61 -13.62 -6.24
CA LYS A 78 5.72 -13.17 -7.32
C LYS A 78 5.53 -11.65 -7.34
N VAL A 79 5.99 -10.93 -6.32
CA VAL A 79 5.77 -9.48 -6.18
C VAL A 79 6.68 -8.71 -7.13
N SER A 80 6.08 -7.98 -8.07
CA SER A 80 6.79 -7.10 -9.00
C SER A 80 6.88 -5.66 -8.50
N SER A 81 5.85 -5.18 -7.80
CA SER A 81 5.79 -3.82 -7.28
C SER A 81 4.87 -3.69 -6.08
N ILE A 82 5.05 -2.59 -5.34
CA ILE A 82 4.17 -2.18 -4.26
C ILE A 82 3.88 -0.68 -4.34
N THR A 83 2.60 -0.32 -4.39
CA THR A 83 2.12 1.06 -4.38
C THR A 83 1.66 1.42 -2.97
N THR A 84 2.17 2.51 -2.41
CA THR A 84 1.68 3.01 -1.12
C THR A 84 1.53 4.53 -1.16
N ASP A 85 0.85 5.07 -0.15
CA ASP A 85 0.81 6.51 0.08
C ASP A 85 2.19 7.08 0.47
N GLY A 86 2.26 8.41 0.61
CA GLY A 86 3.49 9.13 0.93
C GLY A 86 3.92 9.05 2.40
N GLY A 87 3.24 8.28 3.26
CA GLY A 87 3.56 8.20 4.68
C GLY A 87 5.00 7.77 4.92
N SER A 88 5.73 8.48 5.79
CA SER A 88 7.15 8.24 6.06
C SER A 88 7.41 6.80 6.52
N ASP A 89 6.53 6.27 7.38
CA ASP A 89 6.68 4.94 7.96
C ASP A 89 6.51 3.85 6.90
N ILE A 90 5.45 3.91 6.09
CA ILE A 90 5.23 2.91 5.04
C ILE A 90 6.23 3.05 3.88
N LYS A 91 6.72 4.26 3.62
CA LYS A 91 7.83 4.49 2.69
C LYS A 91 9.09 3.80 3.18
N SER A 92 9.48 4.00 4.44
CA SER A 92 10.63 3.30 5.02
C SER A 92 10.46 1.77 5.06
N ALA A 93 9.23 1.29 5.19
CA ALA A 93 8.90 -0.14 5.17
C ALA A 93 9.10 -0.81 3.80
N THR A 94 9.02 -0.06 2.72
CA THR A 94 8.96 -0.58 1.33
C THR A 94 10.15 -0.14 0.47
N LEU A 95 10.87 0.90 0.86
CA LEU A 95 12.07 1.37 0.17
C LEU A 95 13.24 0.40 0.39
N GLY A 96 13.94 0.03 -0.69
CA GLY A 96 15.09 -0.89 -0.62
C GLY A 96 14.73 -2.31 -0.14
N THR A 97 13.48 -2.73 -0.35
CA THR A 97 12.99 -4.04 0.12
C THR A 97 12.88 -5.07 -0.99
N THR A 98 12.63 -6.32 -0.61
CA THR A 98 12.39 -7.44 -1.52
C THR A 98 10.99 -7.44 -2.14
N PHE A 99 10.19 -6.37 -1.95
CA PHE A 99 8.80 -6.31 -2.43
C PHE A 99 8.69 -5.69 -3.84
N GLY A 100 9.74 -5.82 -4.65
CA GLY A 100 9.82 -5.21 -5.97
C GLY A 100 9.92 -3.69 -5.94
N MET A 101 9.54 -3.05 -7.04
CA MET A 101 9.63 -1.60 -7.19
C MET A 101 8.55 -0.90 -6.35
N ARG A 102 8.96 0.08 -5.52
CA ARG A 102 8.01 0.96 -4.83
C ARG A 102 7.46 2.00 -5.79
N LEU A 103 6.13 2.10 -5.85
CA LEU A 103 5.40 3.16 -6.57
C LEU A 103 4.71 4.09 -5.57
N SER A 104 4.76 5.40 -5.82
CA SER A 104 3.99 6.37 -5.04
C SER A 104 2.54 6.41 -5.52
N CYS A 105 1.58 6.46 -4.59
CA CYS A 105 0.18 6.65 -4.92
C CYS A 105 -0.06 7.97 -5.68
N ALA A 106 -0.56 7.86 -6.92
CA ALA A 106 -0.86 9.01 -7.76
C ALA A 106 -1.92 9.94 -7.13
N ALA A 107 -2.97 9.37 -6.53
CA ALA A 107 -4.02 10.14 -5.86
C ALA A 107 -3.47 10.94 -4.67
N HIS A 108 -2.55 10.36 -3.89
CA HIS A 108 -1.89 11.07 -2.80
C HIS A 108 -1.02 12.23 -3.33
N ASN A 109 -0.24 11.99 -4.37
CA ASN A 109 0.58 13.03 -5.00
C ASN A 109 -0.30 14.18 -5.53
N LEU A 110 -1.42 13.88 -6.19
CA LEU A 110 -2.35 14.90 -6.67
C LEU A 110 -2.94 15.71 -5.52
N ASN A 111 -3.34 15.06 -4.43
CA ASN A 111 -3.83 15.73 -3.22
C ASN A 111 -2.78 16.68 -2.62
N LEU A 112 -1.50 16.28 -2.59
CA LEU A 112 -0.42 17.16 -2.13
C LEU A 112 -0.27 18.39 -3.02
N VAL A 113 -0.33 18.23 -4.35
CA VAL A 113 -0.27 19.35 -5.30
C VAL A 113 -1.41 20.34 -5.03
N VAL A 114 -2.65 19.85 -4.92
CA VAL A 114 -3.83 20.71 -4.66
C VAL A 114 -3.72 21.42 -3.32
N LYS A 115 -3.34 20.71 -2.24
CA LYS A 115 -3.15 21.32 -0.91
C LYS A 115 -2.09 22.42 -0.92
N ASN A 116 -0.96 22.18 -1.58
CA ASN A 116 0.11 23.16 -1.69
C ASN A 116 -0.34 24.39 -2.49
N ALA A 117 -1.07 24.20 -3.59
CA ALA A 117 -1.61 25.30 -4.38
C ALA A 117 -2.60 26.17 -3.58
N LEU A 118 -3.53 25.54 -2.84
CA LEU A 118 -4.48 26.25 -1.98
C LEU A 118 -3.78 27.01 -0.85
N TRP A 119 -2.75 26.41 -0.24
CA TRP A 119 -1.96 27.09 0.79
C TRP A 119 -1.25 28.34 0.26
N LEU A 120 -0.63 28.25 -0.92
CA LEU A 120 0.02 29.38 -1.58
C LEU A 120 -0.99 30.50 -1.88
N PHE A 121 -2.17 30.14 -2.40
CA PHE A 121 -3.23 31.09 -2.72
C PHE A 121 -3.79 31.81 -1.49
N ASN A 122 -3.97 31.10 -0.37
CA ASN A 122 -4.46 31.73 0.86
C ASN A 122 -3.40 32.64 1.50
N LYS A 123 -2.12 32.26 1.43
CA LYS A 123 -1.01 33.06 1.94
C LYS A 123 -0.88 34.39 1.21
N THR A 124 -1.07 34.42 -0.11
CA THR A 124 -1.03 35.66 -0.90
C THR A 124 -2.20 36.59 -0.59
N LYS A 125 -3.38 36.06 -0.27
CA LYS A 125 -4.52 36.87 0.21
C LYS A 125 -4.27 37.51 1.58
N SER A 126 -3.68 36.78 2.53
CA SER A 126 -3.42 37.31 3.89
C SER A 126 -2.38 38.44 3.97
N LYS A 127 -1.63 38.68 2.87
CA LYS A 127 -0.60 39.71 2.78
C LYS A 127 -1.07 40.99 2.09
N LYS A 128 -2.31 41.03 1.62
CA LYS A 128 -3.00 42.23 1.12
C LYS A 128 -3.97 42.70 2.18
#